data_AF-A0A659UPC8-F1
#
_entry.id   AF-A0A659UPC8-F1
#
_cell.length_a   1.000
_cell.length_b   1.000
_cell.length_c   1.000
_cell.angle_alpha   90.00
_cell.angle_beta   90.00
_cell.angle_gamma   90.00
#
_symmetry.space_group_name_H-M   'P 1'
#
loop_
_entity.id
_entity.type
_entity.pdbx_description
1 polymer ?
#
loop_
_entity_poly.entity_id
_entity_poly.type
_entity_poly.pdbx_seq_one_letter_code
_entity_poly.pdbx_strand_id
1 'polypeptide(L)'
;KLARRYDQLPHANGKPFILAVADFQASGSMMWSREGLIGYLLGSGATVAEVDGRPQAVPMPAEHLLGPARFPAGLFANDEHAELSAVIFTNACSMAKLNRVAISGGGAPAGHRYTRIGNFFDRTPGALKGIPFCLDITSADYRGLWPHGYEPWTAEMEVFHNPFARHPVSVDLLPEATHWFRQGGEWICSSVYEASILWSQTLITSSDKTAPSLDDFLNNAARDSRMDSPEA
;
A
#
# COMPACT_ATOMS: atom_id res chain seq x y z
N LYS A 1 11.45 -3.84 -17.52
CA LYS A 1 12.16 -5.10 -17.17
C LYS A 1 11.61 -6.27 -18.00
N LEU A 2 10.29 -6.42 -18.09
CA LEU A 2 9.60 -7.42 -18.94
C LEU A 2 10.04 -7.37 -20.40
N ALA A 3 9.98 -6.20 -21.05
CA ALA A 3 10.45 -6.03 -22.44
C ALA A 3 11.94 -6.37 -22.66
N ARG A 4 12.75 -6.37 -21.59
CA ARG A 4 14.17 -6.74 -21.64
C ARG A 4 14.41 -8.21 -21.25
N ARG A 5 13.34 -9.01 -21.11
CA ARG A 5 13.38 -10.45 -20.80
C ARG A 5 14.27 -10.82 -19.61
N TYR A 6 14.11 -10.10 -18.51
CA TYR A 6 14.90 -10.35 -17.29
C TYR A 6 14.65 -11.73 -16.69
N ASP A 7 13.49 -12.32 -16.94
CA ASP A 7 13.13 -13.70 -16.65
C ASP A 7 14.11 -14.72 -17.28
N GLN A 8 14.74 -14.36 -18.41
CA GLN A 8 15.65 -15.26 -19.15
C GLN A 8 17.11 -15.14 -18.73
N LEU A 9 17.46 -14.23 -17.80
CA LEU A 9 18.83 -14.12 -17.32
C LEU A 9 19.25 -15.44 -16.62
N PRO A 10 20.52 -15.88 -16.73
CA PRO A 10 20.94 -17.19 -16.21
C PRO A 10 20.64 -17.42 -14.72
N HIS A 11 20.61 -16.37 -13.90
CA HIS A 11 20.30 -16.48 -12.47
C HIS A 11 18.79 -16.51 -12.15
N ALA A 12 17.94 -16.10 -13.09
CA ALA A 12 16.48 -15.99 -12.95
C ALA A 12 15.72 -17.07 -13.72
N ASN A 13 16.29 -17.61 -14.80
CA ASN A 13 15.64 -18.58 -15.67
C ASN A 13 15.15 -19.82 -14.89
N GLY A 14 13.90 -20.23 -15.15
CA GLY A 14 13.25 -21.36 -14.48
C GLY A 14 12.83 -21.11 -13.02
N LYS A 15 12.98 -19.88 -12.51
CA LYS A 15 12.60 -19.50 -11.15
C LYS A 15 11.47 -18.46 -11.17
N PRO A 16 10.78 -18.24 -10.04
CA PRO A 16 9.86 -17.12 -9.92
C PRO A 16 10.58 -15.79 -10.20
N PHE A 17 10.07 -15.02 -11.15
CA PHE A 17 10.55 -13.69 -11.46
C PHE A 17 9.59 -12.67 -10.85
N ILE A 18 10.09 -11.79 -9.98
CA ILE A 18 9.27 -10.88 -9.18
C ILE A 18 9.82 -9.46 -9.35
N LEU A 19 8.92 -8.49 -9.51
CA LEU A 19 9.28 -7.07 -9.50
C LEU A 19 8.93 -6.47 -8.16
N ALA A 20 9.93 -5.94 -7.45
CA ALA A 20 9.73 -5.13 -6.26
C ALA A 20 9.63 -3.64 -6.65
N VAL A 21 8.54 -2.99 -6.26
CA VAL A 21 8.19 -1.62 -6.66
C VAL A 21 7.94 -0.77 -5.41
N ALA A 22 8.60 0.38 -5.38
CA ALA A 22 8.32 1.45 -4.43
C ALA A 22 8.37 2.77 -5.21
N ASP A 23 7.42 3.66 -4.96
CA ASP A 23 7.28 4.89 -5.74
C ASP A 23 8.10 6.03 -5.13
N PHE A 24 9.10 6.52 -5.88
CA PHE A 24 9.92 7.68 -5.53
C PHE A 24 9.86 8.78 -6.60
N GLN A 25 8.83 8.79 -7.44
CA GLN A 25 8.76 9.73 -8.56
C GLN A 25 8.59 11.19 -8.12
N ALA A 26 8.02 11.43 -6.94
CA ALA A 26 7.75 12.76 -6.39
C ALA A 26 7.71 12.75 -4.86
N SER A 27 7.74 13.93 -4.23
CA SER A 27 7.53 14.02 -2.79
C SER A 27 6.17 13.43 -2.41
N GLY A 28 6.13 12.55 -1.41
CA GLY A 28 4.90 11.89 -0.97
C GLY A 28 4.30 10.87 -1.94
N SER A 29 4.94 10.57 -3.09
CA SER A 29 4.52 9.59 -4.12
C SER A 29 4.03 8.25 -3.56
N MET A 30 4.63 7.79 -2.48
CA MET A 30 4.24 6.57 -1.81
C MET A 30 2.82 6.59 -1.22
N MET A 31 2.27 7.75 -0.84
CA MET A 31 0.96 7.84 -0.15
C MET A 31 -0.26 7.75 -1.07
N TRP A 32 -0.09 7.73 -2.39
CA TRP A 32 -1.17 7.90 -3.39
C TRP A 32 -1.02 7.03 -4.65
N SER A 33 0.11 6.34 -4.83
CA SER A 33 0.35 5.49 -6.01
C SER A 33 -0.21 4.07 -5.90
N ARG A 34 -0.56 3.63 -4.69
CA ARG A 34 -1.02 2.28 -4.39
C ARG A 34 -2.24 1.88 -5.22
N GLU A 35 -3.30 2.68 -5.20
CA GLU A 35 -4.56 2.41 -5.88
C GLU A 35 -4.38 2.37 -7.40
N GLY A 36 -3.54 3.26 -7.94
CA GLY A 36 -3.18 3.26 -9.36
C GLY A 36 -2.43 2.00 -9.78
N LEU A 37 -1.50 1.51 -8.95
CA LEU A 37 -0.80 0.25 -9.20
C LEU A 37 -1.78 -0.93 -9.19
N ILE A 38 -2.70 -1.00 -8.22
CA ILE A 38 -3.73 -2.05 -8.17
C ILE A 38 -4.57 -2.00 -9.45
N GLY A 39 -5.09 -0.84 -9.84
CA GLY A 39 -5.87 -0.69 -11.07
C GLY A 39 -5.11 -1.14 -12.32
N TYR A 40 -3.83 -0.80 -12.41
CA TYR A 40 -2.94 -1.24 -13.48
C TYR A 40 -2.73 -2.76 -13.51
N LEU A 41 -2.47 -3.39 -12.36
CA LEU A 41 -2.22 -4.83 -12.30
C LEU A 41 -3.47 -5.63 -12.61
N LEU A 42 -4.62 -5.26 -12.02
CA LEU A 42 -5.85 -6.03 -12.11
C LEU A 42 -6.69 -5.69 -13.34
N GLY A 43 -6.40 -4.58 -14.03
CA GLY A 43 -7.19 -4.11 -15.18
C GLY A 43 -8.53 -3.51 -14.79
N SER A 44 -8.70 -3.17 -13.51
CA SER A 44 -9.94 -2.62 -12.97
C SER A 44 -9.61 -1.83 -11.71
N GLY A 45 -10.08 -0.58 -11.66
CA GLY A 45 -10.14 0.22 -10.44
C GLY A 45 -11.49 0.08 -9.75
N ALA A 46 -11.77 1.00 -8.83
CA ALA A 46 -13.08 1.17 -8.22
C ALA A 46 -13.46 2.65 -8.20
N THR A 47 -14.76 2.92 -8.30
CA THR A 47 -15.33 4.25 -8.07
C THR A 47 -16.53 4.14 -7.15
N VAL A 48 -16.96 5.25 -6.54
CA VAL A 48 -18.16 5.27 -5.71
C VAL A 48 -19.35 5.67 -6.57
N ALA A 49 -20.40 4.86 -6.55
CA ALA A 49 -21.67 5.13 -7.20
C ALA A 49 -22.85 4.90 -6.25
N GLU A 50 -23.96 5.58 -6.47
CA GLU A 50 -25.23 5.29 -5.78
C GLU A 50 -25.85 4.02 -6.36
N VAL A 51 -26.01 3.00 -5.52
CA VAL A 51 -26.64 1.71 -5.86
C VAL A 51 -27.64 1.39 -4.76
N ASP A 52 -28.90 1.18 -5.14
CA ASP A 52 -30.03 0.96 -4.21
C ASP A 52 -30.19 2.08 -3.16
N GLY A 53 -29.89 3.33 -3.55
CA GLY A 53 -30.00 4.51 -2.69
C GLY A 53 -28.94 4.60 -1.59
N ARG A 54 -27.83 3.89 -1.75
CA ARG A 54 -26.66 3.99 -0.88
C ARG A 54 -25.38 4.06 -1.72
N PRO A 55 -24.34 4.76 -1.25
CA PRO A 55 -23.04 4.76 -1.92
C PRO A 55 -22.39 3.39 -1.80
N GLN A 56 -21.91 2.85 -2.91
CA GLN A 56 -21.20 1.57 -3.00
C GLN A 56 -19.98 1.70 -3.90
N ALA A 57 -18.94 0.93 -3.59
CA ALA A 57 -17.80 0.79 -4.48
C ALA A 57 -18.19 -0.12 -5.65
N VAL A 58 -18.13 0.42 -6.86
CA VAL A 58 -18.41 -0.34 -8.09
C VAL A 58 -17.12 -0.49 -8.91
N PRO A 59 -16.91 -1.65 -9.58
CA PRO A 59 -15.77 -1.84 -10.45
C PRO A 59 -15.74 -0.77 -11.55
N MET A 60 -14.54 -0.27 -11.83
CA MET A 60 -14.26 0.60 -12.97
C MET A 60 -13.23 -0.09 -13.85
N PRO A 61 -13.66 -0.93 -14.81
CA PRO A 61 -12.75 -1.60 -15.73
C PRO A 61 -11.89 -0.59 -16.47
N ALA A 62 -10.61 -0.89 -16.62
CA ALA A 62 -9.66 -0.07 -17.34
C ALA A 62 -8.90 -0.95 -18.33
N GLU A 63 -9.13 -0.72 -19.62
CA GLU A 63 -8.28 -1.33 -20.66
C GLU A 63 -6.94 -0.61 -20.77
N HIS A 64 -6.92 0.69 -20.47
CA HIS A 64 -5.74 1.54 -20.58
C HIS A 64 -5.67 2.51 -19.39
N LEU A 65 -4.45 2.85 -18.97
CA LEU A 65 -4.21 3.89 -17.98
C LEU A 65 -4.59 5.28 -18.52
N LEU A 66 -4.97 6.15 -17.58
CA LEU A 66 -5.22 7.56 -17.86
C LEU A 66 -3.91 8.26 -18.28
N GLY A 67 -4.03 9.26 -19.16
CA GLY A 67 -2.92 10.05 -19.66
C GLY A 67 -2.55 9.75 -21.12
N PRO A 68 -1.66 10.57 -21.70
CA PRO A 68 -1.41 10.59 -23.15
C PRO A 68 -0.76 9.31 -23.68
N ALA A 69 0.02 8.61 -22.85
CA ALA A 69 0.70 7.39 -23.25
C ALA A 69 -0.23 6.18 -23.38
N ARG A 70 -1.40 6.21 -22.70
CA ARG A 70 -2.42 5.13 -22.73
C ARG A 70 -1.81 3.73 -22.64
N PHE A 71 -1.01 3.46 -21.62
CA PHE A 71 -0.47 2.10 -21.42
C PHE A 71 -1.61 1.11 -21.18
N PRO A 72 -1.59 -0.09 -21.78
CA PRO A 72 -2.57 -1.13 -21.46
C PRO A 72 -2.53 -1.45 -19.97
N ALA A 73 -3.70 -1.54 -19.35
CA ALA A 73 -3.84 -2.02 -17.98
C ALA A 73 -4.16 -3.53 -18.00
N GLY A 74 -4.18 -4.15 -16.82
CA GLY A 74 -4.43 -5.58 -16.69
C GLY A 74 -3.19 -6.43 -16.87
N LEU A 75 -2.06 -6.07 -16.22
CA LEU A 75 -0.84 -6.88 -16.28
C LEU A 75 -1.07 -8.34 -15.83
N PHE A 76 -2.04 -8.57 -14.94
CA PHE A 76 -2.47 -9.88 -14.44
C PHE A 76 -3.88 -10.29 -14.92
N ALA A 77 -4.39 -9.64 -15.98
CA ALA A 77 -5.71 -9.95 -16.52
C ALA A 77 -5.70 -11.19 -17.44
N ASN A 78 -4.55 -11.52 -18.04
CA ASN A 78 -4.34 -12.65 -18.97
C ASN A 78 -2.93 -13.26 -18.82
N ASP A 79 -2.59 -14.23 -19.67
CA ASP A 79 -1.33 -14.97 -19.64
C ASP A 79 -0.19 -14.35 -20.46
N GLU A 80 -0.37 -13.16 -21.04
CA GLU A 80 0.66 -12.48 -21.86
C GLU A 80 1.96 -12.21 -21.08
N HIS A 81 1.85 -12.03 -19.77
CA HIS A 81 2.96 -11.81 -18.85
C HIS A 81 3.17 -12.96 -17.85
N ALA A 82 2.90 -14.20 -18.28
CA ALA A 82 3.12 -15.40 -17.48
C ALA A 82 4.58 -15.57 -16.99
N GLU A 83 5.56 -14.88 -17.59
CA GLU A 83 6.93 -14.84 -17.07
C GLU A 83 7.06 -14.11 -15.73
N LEU A 84 6.14 -13.20 -15.40
CA LEU A 84 6.12 -12.46 -14.15
C LEU A 84 5.30 -13.20 -13.11
N SER A 85 5.93 -13.64 -12.02
CA SER A 85 5.29 -14.41 -10.97
C SER A 85 4.45 -13.55 -10.04
N ALA A 86 4.96 -12.38 -9.68
CA ALA A 86 4.32 -11.46 -8.75
C ALA A 86 4.90 -10.05 -8.87
N VAL A 87 4.17 -9.09 -8.30
CA VAL A 87 4.68 -7.75 -7.97
C VAL A 87 4.67 -7.60 -6.45
N ILE A 88 5.81 -7.24 -5.88
CA ILE A 88 5.91 -6.81 -4.48
C ILE A 88 5.83 -5.29 -4.47
N PHE A 89 4.94 -4.74 -3.66
CA PHE A 89 4.78 -3.32 -3.48
C PHE A 89 4.95 -2.92 -2.02
N THR A 90 5.48 -1.74 -1.80
CA THR A 90 5.36 -1.06 -0.51
C THR A 90 5.33 0.44 -0.69
N ASN A 91 4.51 1.11 0.12
CA ASN A 91 4.48 2.57 0.26
C ASN A 91 5.36 3.07 1.42
N ALA A 92 6.22 2.20 1.97
CA ALA A 92 6.98 2.51 3.18
C ALA A 92 8.46 2.16 3.07
N CYS A 93 9.00 1.98 1.86
CA CYS A 93 10.43 1.73 1.66
C CYS A 93 11.28 3.00 1.89
N SER A 94 11.22 3.61 3.08
CA SER A 94 11.89 4.88 3.41
C SER A 94 12.61 4.84 4.75
N MET A 95 13.43 5.86 5.01
CA MET A 95 14.08 6.06 6.32
C MET A 95 13.07 6.11 7.47
N ALA A 96 11.84 6.57 7.22
CA ALA A 96 10.80 6.58 8.24
C ALA A 96 10.51 5.16 8.73
N LYS A 97 10.37 4.17 7.84
CA LYS A 97 10.13 2.77 8.23
C LYS A 97 11.28 2.19 9.05
N LEU A 98 12.53 2.44 8.66
CA LEU A 98 13.70 2.04 9.44
C LEU A 98 13.62 2.58 10.88
N ASN A 99 13.27 3.86 11.02
CA ASN A 99 13.06 4.47 12.34
C ASN A 99 11.90 3.80 13.09
N ARG A 100 10.73 3.62 12.45
CA ARG A 100 9.55 3.09 13.14
C ARG A 100 9.76 1.69 13.68
N VAL A 101 10.35 0.78 12.90
CA VAL A 101 10.62 -0.59 13.33
C VAL A 101 11.60 -0.61 14.50
N ALA A 102 12.71 0.12 14.41
CA ALA A 102 13.71 0.17 15.48
C ALA A 102 13.18 0.84 16.77
N ILE A 103 12.44 1.94 16.64
CA ILE A 103 11.93 2.75 17.75
C ILE A 103 10.79 2.03 18.47
N SER A 104 9.86 1.44 17.73
CA SER A 104 8.79 0.64 18.34
C SER A 104 9.36 -0.56 19.09
N GLY A 105 10.46 -1.16 18.61
CA GLY A 105 11.22 -2.20 19.29
C GLY A 105 12.06 -1.74 20.51
N GLY A 106 12.01 -0.46 20.88
CA GLY A 106 12.67 0.08 22.07
C GLY A 106 13.88 0.98 21.82
N GLY A 107 14.27 1.20 20.56
CA GLY A 107 15.42 2.03 20.18
C GLY A 107 15.16 3.54 20.12
N ALA A 108 14.19 4.07 20.86
CA ALA A 108 13.78 5.47 20.77
C ALA A 108 14.87 6.46 21.24
N PRO A 109 15.35 7.38 20.38
CA PRO A 109 16.27 8.44 20.81
C PRO A 109 15.62 9.39 21.82
N ALA A 110 16.39 9.88 22.79
CA ALA A 110 15.90 10.87 23.73
C ALA A 110 15.59 12.23 23.04
N GLY A 111 14.65 12.99 23.63
CA GLY A 111 14.33 14.35 23.21
C GLY A 111 13.47 14.50 21.95
N HIS A 112 13.07 13.38 21.34
CA HIS A 112 12.28 13.37 20.11
C HIS A 112 11.03 12.50 20.26
N ARG A 113 9.99 12.90 19.55
CA ARG A 113 8.74 12.16 19.39
C ARG A 113 8.60 11.74 17.95
N TYR A 114 8.21 10.48 17.74
CA TYR A 114 7.96 9.92 16.42
C TYR A 114 6.49 9.57 16.34
N THR A 115 5.74 10.35 15.57
CA THR A 115 4.30 10.17 15.41
C THR A 115 4.00 9.66 14.01
N ARG A 116 3.33 8.52 13.91
CA ARG A 116 2.83 8.00 12.64
C ARG A 116 1.40 8.45 12.42
N ILE A 117 1.14 9.02 11.26
CA ILE A 117 -0.20 9.47 10.84
C ILE A 117 -0.54 8.81 9.52
N GLY A 118 -1.74 8.29 9.38
CA GLY A 118 -2.13 7.57 8.17
C GLY A 118 -3.58 7.12 8.18
N ASN A 119 -3.88 6.17 7.29
CA ASN A 119 -5.15 5.46 7.27
C ASN A 119 -4.93 3.95 7.36
N PHE A 120 -5.69 3.31 8.25
CA PHE A 120 -5.86 1.86 8.22
C PHE A 120 -6.90 1.47 7.16
N PHE A 121 -6.77 0.26 6.65
CA PHE A 121 -7.79 -0.38 5.83
C PHE A 121 -8.96 -0.79 6.72
N ASP A 122 -10.16 -0.30 6.40
CA ASP A 122 -11.40 -0.69 7.06
C ASP A 122 -11.93 -1.98 6.42
N ARG A 123 -12.02 -3.05 7.21
CA ARG A 123 -12.54 -4.35 6.77
C ARG A 123 -14.04 -4.48 6.91
N THR A 124 -14.73 -3.47 7.45
CA THR A 124 -16.18 -3.48 7.55
C THR A 124 -16.78 -3.61 6.16
N PRO A 125 -17.66 -4.60 5.90
CA PRO A 125 -18.28 -4.76 4.60
C PRO A 125 -18.98 -3.47 4.14
N GLY A 126 -18.64 -2.99 2.95
CA GLY A 126 -19.17 -1.73 2.40
C GLY A 126 -18.43 -0.47 2.84
N ALA A 127 -17.34 -0.57 3.60
CA ALA A 127 -16.51 0.59 3.92
C ALA A 127 -15.92 1.20 2.64
N LEU A 128 -16.09 2.52 2.49
CA LEU A 128 -15.60 3.31 1.34
C LEU A 128 -14.39 4.18 1.70
N LYS A 129 -14.02 4.23 2.98
CA LYS A 129 -12.93 5.05 3.50
C LYS A 129 -12.14 4.23 4.50
N GLY A 130 -10.85 4.52 4.60
CA GLY A 130 -10.01 4.00 5.67
C GLY A 130 -10.33 4.62 7.03
N ILE A 131 -9.74 4.05 8.07
CA ILE A 131 -9.83 4.56 9.43
C ILE A 131 -8.59 5.43 9.69
N PRO A 132 -8.75 6.75 9.86
CA PRO A 132 -7.61 7.63 10.08
C PRO A 132 -7.01 7.39 11.47
N PHE A 133 -5.68 7.47 11.57
CA PHE A 133 -4.98 7.29 12.84
C PHE A 133 -3.83 8.29 12.99
N CYS A 134 -3.50 8.59 14.24
CA CYS A 134 -2.32 9.37 14.63
C CYS A 134 -1.80 8.78 15.95
N LEU A 135 -0.63 8.12 15.92
CA LEU A 135 -0.11 7.37 17.05
C LEU A 135 1.38 7.65 17.26
N ASP A 136 1.77 7.84 18.53
CA ASP A 136 3.18 7.82 18.93
C ASP A 136 3.71 6.39 18.80
N ILE A 137 4.82 6.22 18.07
CA ILE A 137 5.40 4.90 17.76
C ILE A 137 5.90 4.17 19.02
N THR A 138 6.11 4.89 20.12
CA THR A 138 6.52 4.32 21.40
C THR A 138 5.34 3.99 22.32
N SER A 139 4.12 4.42 21.99
CA SER A 139 2.93 4.19 22.80
C SER A 139 2.53 2.72 22.88
N ALA A 140 1.83 2.36 23.96
CA ALA A 140 1.25 1.04 24.12
C ALA A 140 0.23 0.73 23.01
N ASP A 141 -0.57 1.74 22.61
CA ASP A 141 -1.57 1.60 21.54
C ASP A 141 -0.92 1.24 20.21
N TYR A 142 0.16 1.93 19.84
CA TYR A 142 0.88 1.64 18.60
C TYR A 142 1.55 0.26 18.63
N ARG A 143 2.21 -0.09 19.74
CA ARG A 143 2.85 -1.40 19.90
C ARG A 143 1.83 -2.53 19.91
N GLY A 144 0.66 -2.28 20.48
CA GLY A 144 -0.48 -3.20 20.54
C GLY A 144 -1.12 -3.51 19.19
N LEU A 145 -0.84 -2.74 18.13
CA LEU A 145 -1.24 -3.08 16.75
C LEU A 145 -0.60 -4.39 16.26
N TRP A 146 0.50 -4.80 16.89
CA TRP A 146 1.33 -5.91 16.44
C TRP A 146 1.38 -6.99 17.53
N PRO A 147 1.12 -8.27 17.20
CA PRO A 147 1.14 -9.35 18.19
C PRO A 147 2.47 -9.48 18.97
N HIS A 148 3.58 -9.11 18.36
CA HIS A 148 4.92 -9.14 18.94
C HIS A 148 5.36 -7.81 19.60
N GLY A 149 4.50 -6.79 19.61
CA GLY A 149 4.71 -5.55 20.36
C GLY A 149 5.58 -4.49 19.69
N TYR A 150 5.91 -4.63 18.40
CA TYR A 150 6.64 -3.62 17.61
C TYR A 150 6.26 -3.71 16.12
N GLU A 151 6.56 -2.70 15.30
CA GLU A 151 6.18 -2.72 13.88
C GLU A 151 7.02 -3.77 13.10
N PRO A 152 6.40 -4.69 12.34
CA PRO A 152 7.13 -5.63 11.52
C PRO A 152 7.65 -4.97 10.24
N TRP A 153 8.76 -5.49 9.69
CA TRP A 153 9.30 -5.05 8.41
C TRP A 153 8.30 -5.20 7.25
N THR A 154 7.41 -6.18 7.36
CA THR A 154 6.35 -6.50 6.39
C THR A 154 5.10 -5.65 6.54
N ALA A 155 4.96 -4.82 7.59
CA ALA A 155 3.87 -3.85 7.63
C ALA A 155 3.98 -2.92 6.40
N GLU A 156 2.88 -2.78 5.66
CA GLU A 156 2.80 -2.08 4.35
C GLU A 156 3.48 -2.78 3.17
N MET A 157 3.83 -4.06 3.30
CA MET A 157 4.26 -4.88 2.17
C MET A 157 3.05 -5.61 1.58
N GLU A 158 2.87 -5.47 0.27
CA GLU A 158 1.84 -6.16 -0.50
C GLU A 158 2.47 -7.01 -1.60
N VAL A 159 1.98 -8.24 -1.79
CA VAL A 159 2.41 -9.14 -2.84
C VAL A 159 1.20 -9.46 -3.72
N PHE A 160 1.22 -8.94 -4.94
CA PHE A 160 0.23 -9.24 -5.97
C PHE A 160 0.69 -10.44 -6.77
N HIS A 161 0.02 -11.57 -6.62
CA HIS A 161 0.36 -12.80 -7.32
C HIS A 161 -0.27 -12.82 -8.70
N ASN A 162 0.53 -13.13 -9.73
CA ASN A 162 0.01 -13.32 -11.08
C ASN A 162 -0.70 -14.69 -11.16
N PRO A 163 -2.02 -14.75 -11.42
CA PRO A 163 -2.74 -16.02 -11.52
C PRO A 163 -2.32 -16.85 -12.73
N PHE A 164 -1.63 -16.26 -13.70
CA PHE A 164 -1.12 -16.92 -14.90
C PHE A 164 0.40 -17.20 -14.85
N ALA A 165 1.03 -17.03 -13.70
CA ALA A 165 2.47 -17.22 -13.54
C ALA A 165 2.92 -18.63 -13.96
N ARG A 166 3.93 -18.69 -14.85
CA ARG A 166 4.61 -19.94 -15.23
C ARG A 166 5.38 -20.56 -14.07
N HIS A 167 5.97 -19.72 -13.23
CA HIS A 167 6.68 -20.11 -12.03
C HIS A 167 6.08 -19.36 -10.84
N PRO A 168 4.94 -19.80 -10.27
CA PRO A 168 4.30 -19.08 -9.18
C PRO A 168 5.22 -18.99 -7.95
N VAL A 169 5.09 -17.90 -7.20
CA VAL A 169 5.83 -17.71 -5.94
C VAL A 169 5.00 -18.24 -4.77
N SER A 170 5.64 -18.96 -3.84
CA SER A 170 4.96 -19.37 -2.60
C SER A 170 4.73 -18.17 -1.70
N VAL A 171 3.58 -18.16 -1.02
CA VAL A 171 3.27 -17.20 0.05
C VAL A 171 4.29 -17.27 1.19
N ASP A 172 4.90 -18.44 1.40
CA ASP A 172 5.91 -18.67 2.44
C ASP A 172 7.20 -17.87 2.22
N LEU A 173 7.40 -17.28 1.04
CA LEU A 173 8.53 -16.39 0.80
C LEU A 173 8.43 -15.11 1.65
N LEU A 174 7.20 -14.61 1.85
CA LEU A 174 6.91 -13.38 2.60
C LEU A 174 5.62 -13.55 3.41
N PRO A 175 5.59 -14.48 4.39
CA PRO A 175 4.34 -14.98 4.97
C PRO A 175 3.52 -13.94 5.73
N GLU A 176 4.16 -12.87 6.21
CA GLU A 176 3.51 -11.79 6.96
C GLU A 176 3.13 -10.58 6.08
N ALA A 177 3.41 -10.63 4.78
CA ALA A 177 2.95 -9.60 3.86
C ALA A 177 1.43 -9.70 3.65
N THR A 178 0.83 -8.62 3.18
CA THR A 178 -0.52 -8.69 2.61
C THR A 178 -0.41 -9.30 1.21
N HIS A 179 -1.23 -10.29 0.91
CA HIS A 179 -1.20 -10.98 -0.37
C HIS A 179 -2.50 -10.81 -1.14
N TRP A 180 -2.37 -10.59 -2.44
CA TRP A 180 -3.49 -10.51 -3.37
C TRP A 180 -3.47 -11.69 -4.34
N PHE A 181 -4.58 -12.41 -4.44
CA PHE A 181 -4.73 -13.56 -5.33
C PHE A 181 -6.06 -13.48 -6.07
N ARG A 182 -6.17 -14.22 -7.17
CA ARG A 182 -7.45 -14.45 -7.84
C ARG A 182 -8.01 -15.81 -7.43
N GLN A 183 -9.19 -15.85 -6.85
CA GLN A 183 -9.89 -17.07 -6.43
C GLN A 183 -11.37 -16.99 -6.84
N GLY A 184 -11.89 -18.01 -7.52
CA GLY A 184 -13.29 -18.02 -7.95
C GLY A 184 -13.67 -16.90 -8.93
N GLY A 185 -12.69 -16.31 -9.62
CA GLY A 185 -12.89 -15.15 -10.50
C GLY A 185 -12.74 -13.79 -9.82
N GLU A 186 -12.71 -13.76 -8.49
CA GLU A 186 -12.59 -12.54 -7.68
C GLU A 186 -11.18 -12.33 -7.16
N TRP A 187 -10.83 -11.09 -6.84
CA TRP A 187 -9.58 -10.75 -6.18
C TRP A 187 -9.76 -10.77 -4.67
N ILE A 188 -8.94 -11.57 -3.99
CA ILE A 188 -8.93 -11.71 -2.54
C ILE A 188 -7.68 -11.05 -1.98
N CYS A 189 -7.86 -10.18 -0.99
CA CYS A 189 -6.79 -9.59 -0.19
C CYS A 189 -6.72 -10.32 1.15
N SER A 190 -5.57 -10.95 1.43
CA SER A 190 -5.31 -11.70 2.65
C SER A 190 -4.17 -11.04 3.43
N SER A 191 -4.31 -10.93 4.75
CA SER A 191 -3.34 -10.27 5.62
C SER A 191 -3.25 -11.03 6.94
N VAL A 192 -2.05 -11.18 7.47
CA VAL A 192 -1.84 -11.82 8.79
C VAL A 192 -2.20 -10.87 9.94
N TYR A 193 -1.87 -9.59 9.80
CA TYR A 193 -2.17 -8.59 10.83
C TYR A 193 -3.55 -7.98 10.63
N GLU A 194 -4.23 -7.74 11.75
CA GLU A 194 -5.48 -6.98 11.76
C GLU A 194 -5.24 -5.52 11.32
N ALA A 195 -4.14 -4.91 11.76
CA ALA A 195 -3.73 -3.59 11.28
C ALA A 195 -3.15 -3.70 9.85
N SER A 196 -3.89 -3.21 8.85
CA SER A 196 -3.37 -2.98 7.49
C SER A 196 -3.37 -1.50 7.20
N ILE A 197 -2.25 -0.96 6.72
CA ILE A 197 -2.07 0.48 6.50
C ILE A 197 -2.19 0.77 5.01
N LEU A 198 -3.13 1.62 4.62
CA LEU A 198 -3.33 2.06 3.24
C LEU A 198 -2.25 3.03 2.79
N TRP A 199 -1.90 3.96 3.68
CA TRP A 199 -0.80 4.90 3.55
C TRP A 199 -0.47 5.49 4.92
N SER A 200 0.77 5.94 5.09
CA SER A 200 1.18 6.67 6.27
C SER A 200 2.39 7.57 6.03
N GLN A 201 2.57 8.54 6.91
CA GLN A 201 3.79 9.31 7.07
C GLN A 201 4.24 9.31 8.53
N THR A 202 5.48 9.75 8.77
CA THR A 202 6.05 9.84 10.11
C THR A 202 6.55 11.25 10.34
N LEU A 203 6.02 11.89 11.38
CA LEU A 203 6.46 13.19 11.85
C LEU A 203 7.45 13.00 13.00
N ILE A 204 8.54 13.76 12.94
CA ILE A 204 9.55 13.81 14.00
C ILE A 204 9.48 15.21 14.60
N THR A 205 9.10 15.30 15.86
CA THR A 205 9.06 16.56 16.61
C THR A 205 9.94 16.46 17.83
N SER A 206 10.34 17.60 18.41
CA SER A 206 10.93 17.55 19.74
C SER A 206 9.87 17.16 20.77
N SER A 207 10.29 16.44 21.81
CA SER A 207 9.38 15.92 22.84
C SER A 207 8.77 17.00 23.74
N ASP A 208 9.34 18.20 23.74
CA ASP A 208 8.86 19.38 24.48
C ASP A 208 7.70 20.12 23.78
N LYS A 209 7.51 19.86 22.48
CA LYS A 209 6.39 20.40 21.70
C LYS A 209 5.13 19.57 21.90
N THR A 210 3.98 20.21 21.70
CA THR A 210 2.69 19.53 21.63
C THR A 210 2.75 18.37 20.63
N ALA A 211 2.26 17.21 21.04
CA ALA A 211 2.22 16.04 20.17
C ALA A 211 1.31 16.33 18.96
N PRO A 212 1.71 15.95 17.74
CA PRO A 212 0.82 16.03 16.59
C PRO A 212 -0.49 15.29 16.86
N SER A 213 -1.63 15.91 16.54
CA SER A 213 -2.94 15.28 16.66
C SER A 213 -3.50 14.90 15.29
N LEU A 214 -4.50 14.03 15.29
CA LEU A 214 -5.22 13.69 14.06
C LEU A 214 -5.98 14.90 13.51
N ASP A 215 -6.57 15.70 14.39
CA ASP A 215 -7.33 16.90 14.02
C ASP A 215 -6.44 17.94 13.32
N ASP A 216 -5.21 18.15 13.81
CA ASP A 216 -4.25 19.05 13.17
C ASP A 216 -3.98 18.62 11.72
N PHE A 217 -3.80 17.32 11.53
CA PHE A 217 -3.52 16.76 10.21
C PHE A 217 -4.73 16.89 9.26
N LEU A 218 -5.93 16.51 9.72
CA LEU A 218 -7.14 16.60 8.90
C LEU A 218 -7.49 18.03 8.53
N ASN A 219 -7.31 18.98 9.46
CA ASN A 219 -7.56 20.40 9.22
C ASN A 219 -6.58 21.00 8.19
N ASN A 220 -5.31 20.59 8.21
CA ASN A 220 -4.33 21.03 7.22
C ASN A 220 -4.61 20.43 5.84
N ALA A 221 -4.89 19.12 5.76
CA ALA A 221 -5.23 18.47 4.49
C ALA A 221 -6.47 19.10 3.82
N ALA A 222 -7.49 19.46 4.61
CA ALA A 222 -8.70 20.13 4.11
C ALA A 222 -8.46 21.56 3.62
N ARG A 223 -7.38 22.22 4.06
CA ARG A 223 -6.96 23.54 3.55
C ARG A 223 -6.23 23.39 2.22
N ASP A 224 -5.32 22.44 2.13
CA ASP A 224 -4.54 22.18 0.91
C ASP A 224 -5.47 21.74 -0.25
N SER A 225 -6.45 20.88 0.02
CA SER A 225 -7.42 20.46 -1.00
C SER A 225 -8.31 21.60 -1.53
N ARG A 226 -8.52 22.66 -0.75
CA ARG A 226 -9.28 23.86 -1.18
C ARG A 226 -8.43 24.81 -2.03
N MET A 227 -7.11 24.79 -1.88
CA MET A 227 -6.21 25.59 -2.71
C MET A 227 -6.01 24.96 -4.10
N ASP A 228 -6.10 23.63 -4.22
CA ASP A 228 -5.96 22.89 -5.49
C ASP A 228 -7.28 22.73 -6.27
N SER A 229 -8.40 23.26 -5.76
CA SER A 229 -9.66 23.32 -6.50
C SER A 229 -9.69 24.61 -7.33
N PRO A 230 -9.68 24.58 -8.68
CA PRO A 230 -9.93 25.80 -9.45
C PRO A 230 -11.33 26.30 -9.09
N GLU A 231 -11.46 27.59 -8.77
CA GLU A 231 -12.78 28.22 -8.68
C GLU A 231 -13.56 27.93 -9.98
N ALA A 232 -14.78 27.44 -9.81
CA ALA A 232 -15.70 27.01 -10.87
C ALA A 232 -16.07 28.14 -11.85
#